data_AF-A0A1S4D3Q9-F1
#
_entry.id   AF-A0A1S4D3Q9-F1
#
_cell.length_a   1.000
_cell.length_b   1.000
_cell.length_c   1.000
_cell.angle_alpha   90.00
_cell.angle_beta   90.00
_cell.angle_gamma   90.00
#
_symmetry.space_group_name_H-M   'P 1'
#
loop_
_entity.id
_entity.type
_entity.pdbx_description
1 polymer ?
#
loop_
_entity_poly.entity_id
_entity_poly.type
_entity_poly.pdbx_seq_one_letter_code
_entity_poly.pdbx_strand_id
1 'polypeptide(L)'
;MEAKTQYKSSRRWFLQHWTAIAFTFAFVPLTQSLDYAEALSKSLLYFEAQRSGRLPYNQRATWRHHSGLTDGLDQGVDLVGGYYDAGDNVKFQLPMAFTITMLSWSVIEYGGDIAAAGEYKYALEAIKWGTDYFIKAHTHPHVLWVQVGEGETDHYCWQRPEDMTTSRRAYKIDEKHPGSDVAGETAAALAAASIVFRRTNPHYSHLLLVHAEQLFDFGDKFRGKYDASVGAAKGYYPSLSGYMDELLWAALWLYKATDNSHYLNYALQNAQSFGGITWAISEFSWDVKYAGLQLLASTLSIRQGKGEEELSKILQEYRLKGEHYICACLNQNNKTNVRRTPGGLLYIRQWNNMQYVSNAAFLLMVYSDHLRETNQMARCERRFVGPEEIFAFAKSQVDYILGLNPMGMSYLVGYGPKYPRRVHHRGASLDSYKKKKSFISCTQGYDNWFGRKNPNPNTLTGALVGGPDNKDRFNDHRRNYMQTEACTYNTAPLVGIFAKLHALERDTDIEDSQLFSANK
;
A
#
# COMPACT_ATOMS: atom_id res chain seq x y z
N MET A 1 38.16 -32.53 77.60
CA MET A 1 37.97 -31.20 76.96
C MET A 1 37.74 -31.43 75.49
N GLU A 2 36.68 -30.83 74.99
CA GLU A 2 35.87 -31.15 73.80
C GLU A 2 36.63 -31.60 72.54
N ALA A 3 36.18 -32.72 71.99
CA ALA A 3 36.45 -33.16 70.62
C ALA A 3 35.13 -33.47 69.91
N LYS A 4 35.07 -33.00 68.66
CA LYS A 4 34.04 -33.24 67.63
C LYS A 4 33.69 -34.72 67.51
N THR A 5 32.50 -35.04 66.99
CA THR A 5 32.25 -35.61 65.63
C THR A 5 30.86 -36.26 65.54
N GLN A 6 30.27 -36.20 64.34
CA GLN A 6 29.34 -37.16 63.74
C GLN A 6 27.86 -37.13 64.15
N TYR A 7 27.01 -36.75 63.19
CA TYR A 7 25.62 -37.17 63.16
C TYR A 7 25.35 -37.88 61.84
N LYS A 8 25.05 -39.18 61.91
CA LYS A 8 24.52 -40.00 60.83
C LYS A 8 23.12 -40.48 61.23
N SER A 9 22.18 -40.23 60.31
CA SER A 9 21.07 -41.10 59.92
C SER A 9 20.09 -41.63 61.00
N SER A 10 18.82 -41.24 60.87
CA SER A 10 17.76 -42.24 60.71
C SER A 10 16.51 -41.67 60.02
N ARG A 11 15.97 -42.45 59.08
CA ARG A 11 14.69 -42.26 58.40
C ARG A 11 13.54 -42.57 59.36
N ARG A 12 12.47 -41.76 59.34
CA ARG A 12 11.10 -42.25 59.56
C ARG A 12 10.13 -41.58 58.59
N TRP A 13 9.36 -42.44 57.94
CA TRP A 13 8.30 -42.18 56.98
C TRP A 13 7.07 -41.54 57.63
N PHE A 14 6.50 -40.53 56.99
CA PHE A 14 5.08 -40.17 57.11
C PHE A 14 4.53 -39.93 55.71
N LEU A 15 3.60 -40.78 55.27
CA LEU A 15 2.78 -40.53 54.08
C LEU A 15 1.69 -39.52 54.43
N GLN A 16 1.67 -38.39 53.74
CA GLN A 16 0.47 -37.58 53.58
C GLN A 16 0.04 -37.67 52.11
N HIS A 17 -1.16 -38.22 51.90
CA HIS A 17 -1.83 -38.25 50.62
C HIS A 17 -2.34 -36.84 50.29
N TRP A 18 -1.80 -36.24 49.23
CA TRP A 18 -2.40 -35.08 48.57
C TRP A 18 -2.85 -35.50 47.18
N THR A 19 -4.15 -35.59 47.00
CA THR A 19 -4.82 -35.75 45.71
C THR A 19 -4.68 -34.45 44.93
N ALA A 20 -3.85 -34.43 43.89
CA ALA A 20 -3.78 -33.34 42.94
C ALA A 20 -4.94 -33.47 41.94
N ILE A 21 -5.94 -32.59 42.05
CA ILE A 21 -6.95 -32.41 41.00
C ILE A 21 -6.29 -31.57 39.90
N ALA A 22 -5.90 -32.22 38.82
CA ALA A 22 -5.45 -31.53 37.60
C ALA A 22 -6.68 -30.95 36.89
N PHE A 23 -6.92 -29.66 37.04
CA PHE A 23 -7.79 -28.92 36.13
C PHE A 23 -7.05 -28.73 34.81
N THR A 24 -7.28 -29.62 33.85
CA THR A 24 -7.00 -29.36 32.44
C THR A 24 -7.98 -28.29 31.95
N PHE A 25 -7.63 -27.02 32.15
CA PHE A 25 -8.24 -25.96 31.33
C PHE A 25 -7.80 -26.21 29.89
N ALA A 26 -8.70 -26.78 29.10
CA ALA A 26 -8.63 -26.65 27.66
C ALA A 26 -8.71 -25.14 27.36
N PHE A 27 -7.55 -24.53 27.13
CA PHE A 27 -7.50 -23.26 26.42
C PHE A 27 -8.03 -23.55 25.02
N VAL A 28 -9.33 -23.38 24.83
CA VAL A 28 -9.85 -23.09 23.49
C VAL A 28 -9.24 -21.73 23.17
N PRO A 29 -8.31 -21.62 22.20
CA PRO A 29 -7.92 -20.30 21.75
C PRO A 29 -9.20 -19.67 21.23
N LEU A 30 -9.67 -18.61 21.88
CA LEU A 30 -10.69 -17.76 21.30
C LEU A 30 -10.03 -17.19 20.04
N THR A 31 -10.26 -17.82 18.89
CA THR A 31 -9.87 -17.27 17.61
C THR A 31 -10.64 -15.96 17.50
N GLN A 32 -9.94 -14.85 17.72
CA GLN A 32 -10.54 -13.54 17.49
C GLN A 32 -10.78 -13.44 15.99
N SER A 33 -12.02 -13.71 15.58
CA SER A 33 -12.46 -13.48 14.20
C SER A 33 -12.22 -12.01 13.87
N LEU A 34 -11.54 -11.77 12.75
CA LEU A 34 -11.22 -10.44 12.25
C LEU A 34 -12.27 -10.06 11.21
N ASP A 35 -12.92 -8.92 11.36
CA ASP A 35 -13.93 -8.44 10.42
C ASP A 35 -13.26 -7.73 9.22
N TYR A 36 -12.96 -8.48 8.16
CA TYR A 36 -12.37 -7.87 6.96
C TYR A 36 -13.32 -6.94 6.22
N ALA A 37 -14.64 -7.09 6.37
CA ALA A 37 -15.62 -6.18 5.75
C ALA A 37 -15.56 -4.78 6.39
N GLU A 38 -15.44 -4.74 7.72
CA GLU A 38 -15.21 -3.49 8.44
C GLU A 38 -13.86 -2.87 8.05
N ALA A 39 -12.79 -3.67 7.96
CA ALA A 39 -11.48 -3.21 7.53
C ALA A 39 -11.51 -2.60 6.12
N LEU A 40 -12.15 -3.27 5.16
CA LEU A 40 -12.36 -2.80 3.79
C LEU A 40 -13.08 -1.44 3.74
N SER A 41 -14.23 -1.36 4.39
CA SER A 41 -15.07 -0.15 4.41
C SER A 41 -14.30 1.05 4.99
N LYS A 42 -13.51 0.81 6.04
CA LYS A 42 -12.65 1.83 6.67
C LYS A 42 -11.52 2.25 5.74
N SER A 43 -10.81 1.31 5.11
CA SER A 43 -9.73 1.63 4.18
C SER A 43 -10.17 2.54 3.03
N LEU A 44 -11.38 2.37 2.50
CA LEU A 44 -11.93 3.27 1.47
C LEU A 44 -12.29 4.66 2.02
N LEU A 45 -12.74 4.74 3.26
CA LEU A 45 -12.99 6.02 3.94
C LEU A 45 -11.70 6.84 4.14
N TYR A 46 -10.54 6.19 4.29
CA TYR A 46 -9.27 6.89 4.43
C TYR A 46 -8.92 7.75 3.21
N PHE A 47 -9.17 7.25 1.99
CA PHE A 47 -8.93 8.05 0.78
C PHE A 47 -9.76 9.33 0.78
N GLU A 48 -11.01 9.28 1.22
CA GLU A 48 -11.83 10.49 1.38
C GLU A 48 -11.20 11.49 2.35
N ALA A 49 -10.58 11.00 3.44
CA ALA A 49 -9.88 11.83 4.41
C ALA A 49 -8.61 12.49 3.86
N GLN A 50 -8.04 12.00 2.76
CA GLN A 50 -6.85 12.56 2.09
C GLN A 50 -7.17 13.50 0.92
N ARG A 51 -8.43 13.62 0.50
CA ARG A 51 -8.82 14.44 -0.68
C ARG A 51 -8.40 15.91 -0.51
N SER A 52 -7.74 16.50 -1.51
CA SER A 52 -7.52 17.94 -1.66
C SER A 52 -8.50 18.52 -2.69
N GLY A 53 -8.86 19.79 -2.59
CA GLY A 53 -9.74 20.47 -3.52
C GLY A 53 -11.19 20.55 -3.05
N ARG A 54 -12.12 20.68 -4.00
CA ARG A 54 -13.55 20.83 -3.70
C ARG A 54 -14.20 19.47 -3.44
N LEU A 55 -14.26 19.10 -2.16
CA LEU A 55 -14.91 17.88 -1.70
C LEU A 55 -16.38 17.75 -2.19
N PRO A 56 -16.84 16.53 -2.52
CA PRO A 56 -18.22 16.32 -2.95
C PRO A 56 -19.21 16.41 -1.78
N TYR A 57 -20.49 16.65 -2.09
CA TYR A 57 -21.53 16.83 -1.06
C TYR A 57 -21.80 15.57 -0.23
N ASN A 58 -21.57 14.38 -0.81
CA ASN A 58 -21.74 13.07 -0.19
C ASN A 58 -20.46 12.55 0.50
N GLN A 59 -19.46 13.42 0.73
CA GLN A 59 -18.23 13.07 1.47
C GLN A 59 -18.56 12.51 2.86
N ARG A 60 -18.08 11.29 3.15
CA ARG A 60 -18.28 10.56 4.42
C ARG A 60 -17.30 10.97 5.50
N ALA A 61 -16.08 11.39 5.14
CA ALA A 61 -15.11 11.95 6.08
C ALA A 61 -15.54 13.34 6.55
N THR A 62 -16.51 13.41 7.47
CA THR A 62 -17.27 14.62 7.79
C THR A 62 -16.45 15.74 8.43
N TRP A 63 -15.29 15.44 9.02
CA TRP A 63 -14.40 16.43 9.62
C TRP A 63 -13.52 17.18 8.61
N ARG A 64 -13.47 16.74 7.35
CA ARG A 64 -12.80 17.45 6.25
C ARG A 64 -13.70 18.52 5.62
N HIS A 65 -13.08 19.52 5.00
CA HIS A 65 -13.75 20.52 4.15
C HIS A 65 -12.89 20.82 2.90
N HIS A 66 -13.40 21.67 2.01
CA HIS A 66 -12.67 22.17 0.85
C HIS A 66 -11.32 22.79 1.25
N SER A 67 -10.26 22.48 0.50
CA SER A 67 -8.89 22.96 0.73
C SER A 67 -8.13 23.03 -0.60
N GLY A 68 -7.01 23.75 -0.67
CA GLY A 68 -6.18 23.81 -1.88
C GLY A 68 -6.93 24.30 -3.13
N LEU A 69 -7.84 25.26 -2.96
CA LEU A 69 -8.74 25.72 -4.02
C LEU A 69 -8.07 26.63 -5.07
N THR A 70 -6.82 27.01 -4.84
CA THR A 70 -6.02 27.86 -5.72
C THR A 70 -4.82 27.11 -6.30
N ASP A 71 -4.77 25.79 -6.15
CA ASP A 71 -3.69 24.95 -6.68
C ASP A 71 -3.49 25.18 -8.18
N GLY A 72 -2.29 25.64 -8.57
CA GLY A 72 -1.93 25.90 -9.96
C GLY A 72 -2.39 27.23 -10.53
N LEU A 73 -3.25 27.98 -9.82
CA LEU A 73 -3.85 29.23 -10.32
C LEU A 73 -2.79 30.27 -10.70
N ASP A 74 -1.80 30.47 -9.84
CA ASP A 74 -0.69 31.42 -10.07
C ASP A 74 0.19 31.05 -11.28
N GLN A 75 0.03 29.82 -11.79
CA GLN A 75 0.79 29.26 -12.90
C GLN A 75 -0.08 29.01 -14.13
N GLY A 76 -1.33 29.50 -14.11
CA GLY A 76 -2.26 29.45 -15.25
C GLY A 76 -2.85 28.06 -15.52
N VAL A 77 -2.88 27.16 -14.53
CA VAL A 77 -3.39 25.79 -14.67
C VAL A 77 -4.36 25.46 -13.52
N ASP A 78 -5.34 24.60 -13.77
CA ASP A 78 -6.19 24.04 -12.70
C ASP A 78 -5.55 22.77 -12.17
N LEU A 79 -4.94 22.85 -10.99
CA LEU A 79 -4.42 21.69 -10.28
C LEU A 79 -5.24 21.38 -9.02
N VAL A 80 -6.47 21.88 -8.89
CA VAL A 80 -7.36 21.58 -7.76
C VAL A 80 -7.82 20.13 -7.83
N GLY A 81 -7.68 19.39 -6.72
CA GLY A 81 -8.01 17.96 -6.63
C GLY A 81 -6.84 17.12 -6.10
N GLY A 82 -6.93 15.81 -6.31
CA GLY A 82 -5.88 14.85 -5.93
C GLY A 82 -5.86 14.56 -4.43
N TYR A 83 -4.84 13.84 -3.99
CA TYR A 83 -4.67 13.44 -2.59
C TYR A 83 -3.50 14.18 -1.95
N TYR A 84 -3.65 14.58 -0.69
CA TYR A 84 -2.49 14.83 0.14
C TYR A 84 -1.77 13.51 0.41
N ASP A 85 -0.44 13.56 0.41
CA ASP A 85 0.41 12.37 0.41
C ASP A 85 0.26 11.55 1.71
N ALA A 86 0.51 12.22 2.84
CA ALA A 86 0.60 11.58 4.16
C ALA A 86 -0.06 12.45 5.24
N GLY A 87 0.68 12.77 6.30
CA GLY A 87 0.26 13.67 7.38
C GLY A 87 0.31 15.16 7.03
N ASP A 88 0.82 15.49 5.86
CA ASP A 88 1.11 16.81 5.33
C ASP A 88 0.10 17.27 4.28
N ASN A 89 0.31 18.45 3.70
CA ASN A 89 -0.60 19.00 2.70
C ASN A 89 0.06 19.20 1.32
N VAL A 90 1.18 18.53 1.08
CA VAL A 90 1.83 18.50 -0.23
C VAL A 90 1.22 17.39 -1.06
N LYS A 91 1.12 17.64 -2.37
CA LYS A 91 0.70 16.65 -3.36
C LYS A 91 1.93 16.17 -4.12
N PHE A 92 2.48 15.02 -3.76
CA PHE A 92 3.59 14.39 -4.46
C PHE A 92 3.04 13.39 -5.49
N GLN A 93 3.30 13.63 -6.77
CA GLN A 93 2.70 12.85 -7.86
C GLN A 93 3.20 11.40 -7.90
N LEU A 94 4.48 11.14 -7.67
CA LEU A 94 5.05 9.79 -7.75
C LEU A 94 4.38 8.79 -6.78
N PRO A 95 4.34 9.03 -5.46
CA PRO A 95 3.64 8.13 -4.53
C PRO A 95 2.11 8.14 -4.72
N MET A 96 1.53 9.26 -5.20
CA MET A 96 0.10 9.32 -5.51
C MET A 96 -0.24 8.43 -6.72
N ALA A 97 0.57 8.46 -7.77
CA ALA A 97 0.41 7.62 -8.94
C ALA A 97 0.52 6.14 -8.56
N PHE A 98 1.53 5.77 -7.76
CA PHE A 98 1.66 4.42 -7.22
C PHE A 98 0.44 3.98 -6.41
N THR A 99 -0.13 4.86 -5.59
CA THR A 99 -1.40 4.61 -4.88
C THR A 99 -2.52 4.22 -5.84
N ILE A 100 -2.68 4.99 -6.93
CA ILE A 100 -3.75 4.76 -7.91
C ILE A 100 -3.49 3.48 -8.72
N THR A 101 -2.24 3.17 -9.06
CA THR A 101 -1.88 1.90 -9.70
C THR A 101 -2.26 0.72 -8.79
N MET A 102 -1.90 0.76 -7.51
CA MET A 102 -2.20 -0.33 -6.56
C MET A 102 -3.70 -0.46 -6.24
N LEU A 103 -4.44 0.64 -6.12
CA LEU A 103 -5.89 0.60 -5.99
C LEU A 103 -6.55 0.02 -7.25
N SER A 104 -6.10 0.43 -8.43
CA SER A 104 -6.63 -0.08 -9.69
C SER A 104 -6.31 -1.56 -9.85
N TRP A 105 -5.09 -1.99 -9.51
CA TRP A 105 -4.72 -3.40 -9.51
C TRP A 105 -5.59 -4.20 -8.54
N SER A 106 -5.84 -3.69 -7.33
CA SER A 106 -6.75 -4.32 -6.38
C SER A 106 -8.16 -4.54 -6.94
N VAL A 107 -8.70 -3.56 -7.67
CA VAL A 107 -10.02 -3.66 -8.30
C VAL A 107 -10.01 -4.58 -9.53
N ILE A 108 -8.89 -4.67 -10.24
CA ILE A 108 -8.73 -5.61 -11.37
C ILE A 108 -8.76 -7.06 -10.88
N GLU A 109 -8.03 -7.37 -9.81
CA GLU A 109 -7.94 -8.75 -9.28
C GLU A 109 -9.20 -9.12 -8.47
N TYR A 110 -9.67 -8.22 -7.60
CA TYR A 110 -10.70 -8.53 -6.58
C TYR A 110 -11.97 -7.68 -6.71
N GLY A 111 -12.22 -7.09 -7.88
CA GLY A 111 -13.39 -6.21 -8.11
C GLY A 111 -14.73 -6.89 -7.85
N GLY A 112 -14.83 -8.20 -8.11
CA GLY A 112 -16.00 -9.01 -7.80
C GLY A 112 -16.27 -9.08 -6.29
N ASP A 113 -15.24 -9.35 -5.50
CA ASP A 113 -15.33 -9.43 -4.04
C ASP A 113 -15.63 -8.07 -3.42
N ILE A 114 -15.02 -7.00 -3.94
CA ILE A 114 -15.29 -5.61 -3.52
C ILE A 114 -16.77 -5.26 -3.79
N ALA A 115 -17.32 -5.71 -4.92
CA ALA A 115 -18.73 -5.51 -5.25
C ALA A 115 -19.66 -6.34 -4.36
N ALA A 116 -19.29 -7.59 -4.07
CA ALA A 116 -20.02 -8.46 -3.16
C ALA A 116 -20.08 -7.90 -1.73
N ALA A 117 -19.05 -7.16 -1.31
CA ALA A 117 -19.00 -6.42 -0.04
C ALA A 117 -19.75 -5.07 -0.06
N GLY A 118 -20.30 -4.65 -1.21
CA GLY A 118 -21.02 -3.38 -1.36
C GLY A 118 -20.13 -2.13 -1.49
N GLU A 119 -18.82 -2.30 -1.65
CA GLU A 119 -17.85 -1.21 -1.56
C GLU A 119 -17.30 -0.77 -2.94
N TYR A 120 -17.73 -1.40 -4.04
CA TYR A 120 -17.20 -1.15 -5.39
C TYR A 120 -17.34 0.30 -5.85
N LYS A 121 -18.47 0.94 -5.53
CA LYS A 121 -18.67 2.37 -5.84
C LYS A 121 -17.61 3.25 -5.19
N TYR A 122 -17.27 3.01 -3.93
CA TYR A 122 -16.29 3.81 -3.21
C TYR A 122 -14.87 3.55 -3.72
N ALA A 123 -14.56 2.31 -4.12
CA ALA A 123 -13.29 2.00 -4.80
C ALA A 123 -13.17 2.76 -6.13
N LEU A 124 -14.22 2.76 -6.96
CA LEU A 124 -14.25 3.54 -8.21
C LEU A 124 -14.10 5.05 -7.94
N GLU A 125 -14.81 5.60 -6.95
CA GLU A 125 -14.68 7.01 -6.58
C GLU A 125 -13.28 7.37 -6.06
N ALA A 126 -12.62 6.46 -5.33
CA ALA A 126 -11.27 6.66 -4.86
C ALA A 126 -10.24 6.69 -6.02
N ILE A 127 -10.35 5.76 -6.96
CA ILE A 127 -9.50 5.74 -8.16
C ILE A 127 -9.75 6.99 -9.00
N LYS A 128 -11.03 7.28 -9.29
CA LYS A 128 -11.43 8.41 -10.15
C LYS A 128 -10.93 9.75 -9.62
N TRP A 129 -10.94 9.95 -8.29
CA TRP A 129 -10.45 11.19 -7.69
C TRP A 129 -8.96 11.46 -7.97
N GLY A 130 -8.14 10.40 -7.97
CA GLY A 130 -6.73 10.49 -8.33
C GLY A 130 -6.53 10.70 -9.83
N THR A 131 -7.23 9.92 -10.67
CA THR A 131 -7.08 10.01 -12.12
C THR A 131 -7.63 11.32 -12.70
N ASP A 132 -8.69 11.90 -12.13
CA ASP A 132 -9.18 13.24 -12.49
C ASP A 132 -8.09 14.31 -12.26
N TYR A 133 -7.32 14.18 -11.17
CA TYR A 133 -6.19 15.07 -10.91
C TYR A 133 -5.04 14.82 -11.89
N PHE A 134 -4.75 13.56 -12.25
CA PHE A 134 -3.69 13.24 -13.22
C PHE A 134 -3.99 13.79 -14.62
N ILE A 135 -5.25 13.72 -15.07
CA ILE A 135 -5.69 14.33 -16.32
C ILE A 135 -5.43 15.85 -16.30
N LYS A 136 -5.80 16.52 -15.20
CA LYS A 136 -5.53 17.96 -15.02
C LYS A 136 -4.03 18.28 -14.99
N ALA A 137 -3.24 17.44 -14.35
CA ALA A 137 -1.79 17.59 -14.23
C ALA A 137 -1.05 17.33 -15.55
N HIS A 138 -1.63 16.55 -16.47
CA HIS A 138 -1.07 16.33 -17.81
C HIS A 138 -1.64 17.35 -18.81
N THR A 139 -1.09 18.56 -18.79
CA THR A 139 -1.66 19.72 -19.53
C THR A 139 -1.33 19.75 -21.02
N HIS A 140 -0.23 19.13 -21.43
CA HIS A 140 0.23 19.00 -22.82
C HIS A 140 1.00 17.69 -22.96
N PRO A 141 1.15 17.11 -24.17
CA PRO A 141 1.74 15.78 -24.37
C PRO A 141 3.10 15.53 -23.69
N HIS A 142 3.94 16.55 -23.56
CA HIS A 142 5.26 16.46 -22.89
C HIS A 142 5.35 17.39 -21.66
N VAL A 143 4.22 17.62 -20.96
CA VAL A 143 4.18 18.45 -19.75
C VAL A 143 3.32 17.81 -18.68
N LEU A 144 3.95 17.36 -17.60
CA LEU A 144 3.29 16.80 -16.42
C LEU A 144 3.62 17.62 -15.17
N TRP A 145 2.59 18.08 -14.45
CA TRP A 145 2.73 18.70 -13.14
C TRP A 145 2.84 17.62 -12.05
N VAL A 146 3.97 17.59 -11.34
CA VAL A 146 4.36 16.45 -10.49
C VAL A 146 4.40 16.78 -9.00
N GLN A 147 4.23 18.05 -8.64
CA GLN A 147 4.16 18.46 -7.25
C GLN A 147 3.33 19.73 -7.10
N VAL A 148 2.52 19.82 -6.03
CA VAL A 148 1.88 21.07 -5.60
C VAL A 148 2.11 21.26 -4.11
N GLY A 149 2.77 22.36 -3.76
CA GLY A 149 3.23 22.62 -2.39
C GLY A 149 4.74 22.43 -2.22
N GLU A 150 5.33 23.21 -1.32
CA GLU A 150 6.75 23.12 -0.97
C GLU A 150 6.91 22.46 0.38
N GLY A 151 7.55 21.28 0.42
CA GLY A 151 7.67 20.48 1.63
C GLY A 151 8.29 21.22 2.81
N GLU A 152 9.33 22.03 2.59
CA GLU A 152 9.98 22.78 3.68
C GLU A 152 8.99 23.73 4.36
N THR A 153 8.27 24.54 3.58
CA THR A 153 7.30 25.50 4.13
C THR A 153 6.06 24.81 4.69
N ASP A 154 5.59 23.73 4.07
CA ASP A 154 4.45 22.94 4.57
C ASP A 154 4.79 22.23 5.88
N HIS A 155 6.03 21.76 6.05
CA HIS A 155 6.49 21.05 7.24
C HIS A 155 6.88 21.99 8.38
N TYR A 156 7.24 23.23 8.06
CA TYR A 156 7.37 24.31 9.03
C TYR A 156 6.05 24.69 9.71
N CYS A 157 4.89 24.40 9.09
CA CYS A 157 3.57 24.69 9.63
C CYS A 157 2.82 23.41 10.07
N TRP A 158 2.07 23.49 11.17
CA TRP A 158 1.15 22.43 11.59
C TRP A 158 -0.30 22.86 11.40
N GLN A 159 -0.71 23.09 10.16
CA GLN A 159 -2.06 23.57 9.83
C GLN A 159 -2.93 22.47 9.21
N ARG A 160 -4.21 22.46 9.55
CA ARG A 160 -5.20 21.64 8.83
C ARG A 160 -5.31 22.12 7.37
N PRO A 161 -5.64 21.24 6.41
CA PRO A 161 -5.70 21.58 4.99
C PRO A 161 -6.53 22.83 4.67
N GLU A 162 -7.61 23.04 5.41
CA GLU A 162 -8.58 24.12 5.18
C GLU A 162 -8.02 25.52 5.51
N ASP A 163 -6.95 25.60 6.31
CA ASP A 163 -6.34 26.86 6.79
C ASP A 163 -4.92 27.06 6.24
N MET A 164 -4.51 26.33 5.19
CA MET A 164 -3.15 26.45 4.65
C MET A 164 -2.82 27.88 4.22
N THR A 165 -1.67 28.37 4.66
CA THR A 165 -1.09 29.65 4.22
C THR A 165 0.31 29.50 3.63
N THR A 166 0.78 28.26 3.48
CA THR A 166 2.10 27.91 2.94
C THR A 166 2.14 28.03 1.43
N SER A 167 3.34 28.12 0.85
CA SER A 167 3.50 28.15 -0.61
C SER A 167 2.88 26.90 -1.22
N ARG A 168 1.95 27.11 -2.17
CA ARG A 168 1.34 26.05 -2.97
C ARG A 168 1.86 26.05 -4.41
N ARG A 169 3.10 26.53 -4.60
CA ARG A 169 3.79 26.49 -5.89
C ARG A 169 3.76 25.07 -6.46
N ALA A 170 3.40 24.97 -7.73
CA ALA A 170 3.43 23.73 -8.47
C ALA A 170 4.75 23.56 -9.22
N TYR A 171 5.15 22.32 -9.45
CA TYR A 171 6.34 21.96 -10.21
C TYR A 171 5.95 20.98 -11.31
N LYS A 172 6.65 21.06 -12.44
CA LYS A 172 6.41 20.24 -13.61
C LYS A 172 7.71 19.65 -14.13
N ILE A 173 7.56 18.56 -14.88
CA ILE A 173 8.57 18.03 -15.77
C ILE A 173 8.16 18.34 -17.22
N ASP A 174 9.16 18.52 -18.08
CA ASP A 174 9.00 18.77 -19.50
C ASP A 174 10.21 18.25 -20.29
N GLU A 175 10.25 18.50 -21.60
CA GLU A 175 11.36 18.04 -22.48
C GLU A 175 12.75 18.50 -22.01
N LYS A 176 12.84 19.65 -21.33
CA LYS A 176 14.12 20.21 -20.83
C LYS A 176 14.42 19.78 -19.41
N HIS A 177 13.40 19.41 -18.65
CA HIS A 177 13.49 18.97 -17.26
C HIS A 177 12.75 17.62 -17.14
N PRO A 178 13.33 16.52 -17.63
CA PRO A 178 12.65 15.22 -17.73
C PRO A 178 12.37 14.57 -16.37
N GLY A 179 11.46 13.59 -16.38
CA GLY A 179 11.11 12.78 -15.20
C GLY A 179 10.37 11.50 -15.59
N SER A 180 11.13 10.54 -16.11
CA SER A 180 10.64 9.26 -16.65
C SER A 180 10.00 8.36 -15.61
N ASP A 181 10.48 8.41 -14.37
CA ASP A 181 9.94 7.67 -13.23
C ASP A 181 8.50 8.10 -12.93
N VAL A 182 8.28 9.39 -12.64
CA VAL A 182 6.94 9.90 -12.33
C VAL A 182 6.01 9.92 -13.55
N ALA A 183 6.55 10.13 -14.76
CA ALA A 183 5.77 9.99 -15.99
C ALA A 183 5.34 8.53 -16.21
N GLY A 184 6.25 7.58 -16.05
CA GLY A 184 5.99 6.14 -16.16
C GLY A 184 5.00 5.65 -15.12
N GLU A 185 5.16 6.01 -13.85
CA GLU A 185 4.20 5.62 -12.81
C GLU A 185 2.82 6.24 -13.03
N THR A 186 2.75 7.50 -13.50
CA THR A 186 1.46 8.13 -13.85
C THR A 186 0.82 7.44 -15.06
N ALA A 187 1.60 7.05 -16.06
CA ALA A 187 1.12 6.25 -17.19
C ALA A 187 0.59 4.89 -16.75
N ALA A 188 1.32 4.18 -15.87
CA ALA A 188 0.88 2.91 -15.29
C ALA A 188 -0.45 3.07 -14.52
N ALA A 189 -0.58 4.11 -13.71
CA ALA A 189 -1.79 4.38 -12.94
C ALA A 189 -3.01 4.61 -13.84
N LEU A 190 -2.86 5.43 -14.89
CA LEU A 190 -3.92 5.73 -15.85
C LEU A 190 -4.27 4.51 -16.71
N ALA A 191 -3.28 3.73 -17.15
CA ALA A 191 -3.49 2.49 -17.88
C ALA A 191 -4.24 1.45 -17.04
N ALA A 192 -3.82 1.20 -15.80
CA ALA A 192 -4.50 0.30 -14.87
C ALA A 192 -5.94 0.77 -14.59
N ALA A 193 -6.14 2.06 -14.29
CA ALA A 193 -7.46 2.62 -14.06
C ALA A 193 -8.37 2.51 -15.30
N SER A 194 -7.82 2.63 -16.51
CA SER A 194 -8.60 2.46 -17.73
C SER A 194 -9.24 1.07 -17.84
N ILE A 195 -8.57 0.02 -17.35
CA ILE A 195 -9.11 -1.35 -17.29
C ILE A 195 -10.32 -1.39 -16.36
N VAL A 196 -10.18 -0.78 -15.18
CA VAL A 196 -11.25 -0.70 -14.16
C VAL A 196 -12.50 -0.02 -14.72
N PHE A 197 -12.35 1.11 -15.41
CA PHE A 197 -13.48 1.86 -15.96
C PHE A 197 -13.99 1.35 -17.31
N ARG A 198 -13.33 0.36 -17.94
CA ARG A 198 -13.64 -0.08 -19.31
C ARG A 198 -15.11 -0.43 -19.53
N ARG A 199 -15.74 -1.08 -18.54
CA ARG A 199 -17.15 -1.50 -18.62
C ARG A 199 -18.13 -0.45 -18.11
N THR A 200 -17.78 0.26 -17.04
CA THR A 200 -18.69 1.17 -16.33
C THR A 200 -18.68 2.59 -16.91
N ASN A 201 -17.57 3.02 -17.51
CA ASN A 201 -17.44 4.30 -18.18
C ASN A 201 -16.41 4.22 -19.33
N PRO A 202 -16.81 3.67 -20.50
CA PRO A 202 -15.90 3.46 -21.64
C PRO A 202 -15.26 4.76 -22.17
N HIS A 203 -16.01 5.88 -22.15
CA HIS A 203 -15.48 7.17 -22.59
C HIS A 203 -14.35 7.66 -21.67
N TYR A 204 -14.55 7.59 -20.35
CA TYR A 204 -13.51 7.94 -19.40
C TYR A 204 -12.32 6.97 -19.48
N SER A 205 -12.58 5.66 -19.63
CA SER A 205 -11.54 4.66 -19.87
C SER A 205 -10.64 5.01 -21.06
N HIS A 206 -11.24 5.40 -22.20
CA HIS A 206 -10.48 5.84 -23.37
C HIS A 206 -9.68 7.13 -23.10
N LEU A 207 -10.27 8.11 -22.42
CA LEU A 207 -9.56 9.33 -22.03
C LEU A 207 -8.32 9.01 -21.17
N LEU A 208 -8.45 8.11 -20.20
CA LEU A 208 -7.32 7.67 -19.36
C LEU A 208 -6.20 7.04 -20.21
N LEU A 209 -6.54 6.20 -21.19
CA LEU A 209 -5.57 5.60 -22.09
C LEU A 209 -4.83 6.65 -22.92
N VAL A 210 -5.51 7.64 -23.47
CA VAL A 210 -4.87 8.72 -24.26
C VAL A 210 -3.79 9.42 -23.43
N HIS A 211 -4.09 9.76 -22.17
CA HIS A 211 -3.09 10.38 -21.29
C HIS A 211 -1.97 9.39 -20.91
N ALA A 212 -2.30 8.11 -20.69
CA ALA A 212 -1.32 7.08 -20.34
C ALA A 212 -0.29 6.85 -21.45
N GLU A 213 -0.74 6.70 -22.69
CA GLU A 213 0.12 6.48 -23.86
C GLU A 213 1.04 7.67 -24.11
N GLN A 214 0.50 8.89 -24.06
CA GLN A 214 1.28 10.13 -24.20
C GLN A 214 2.34 10.29 -23.09
N LEU A 215 2.01 9.98 -21.83
CA LEU A 215 2.95 10.09 -20.72
C LEU A 215 4.04 9.02 -20.77
N PHE A 216 3.71 7.81 -21.24
CA PHE A 216 4.71 6.78 -21.50
C PHE A 216 5.67 7.21 -22.60
N ASP A 217 5.16 7.68 -23.74
CA ASP A 217 5.98 8.18 -24.85
C ASP A 217 6.87 9.36 -24.40
N PHE A 218 6.32 10.29 -23.62
CA PHE A 218 7.07 11.40 -23.04
C PHE A 218 8.21 10.90 -22.13
N GLY A 219 7.89 10.01 -21.18
CA GLY A 219 8.85 9.47 -20.22
C GLY A 219 9.95 8.64 -20.86
N ASP A 220 9.64 7.87 -21.92
CA ASP A 220 10.63 7.09 -22.64
C ASP A 220 11.52 7.93 -23.57
N LYS A 221 10.94 8.93 -24.24
CA LYS A 221 11.66 9.78 -25.20
C LYS A 221 12.62 10.76 -24.52
N PHE A 222 12.21 11.34 -23.39
CA PHE A 222 13.02 12.31 -22.64
C PHE A 222 13.42 11.71 -21.30
N ARG A 223 14.50 10.92 -21.32
CA ARG A 223 14.89 10.12 -20.14
C ARG A 223 15.57 10.92 -19.05
N GLY A 224 15.08 10.80 -17.82
CA GLY A 224 15.71 11.41 -16.64
C GLY A 224 14.95 11.13 -15.35
N LYS A 225 15.62 11.27 -14.21
CA LYS A 225 14.97 11.17 -12.90
C LYS A 225 14.23 12.47 -12.59
N TYR A 226 12.98 12.41 -12.13
CA TYR A 226 12.22 13.64 -11.89
C TYR A 226 12.78 14.50 -10.76
N ASP A 227 13.44 13.90 -9.76
CA ASP A 227 14.00 14.61 -8.61
C ASP A 227 15.27 15.41 -8.95
N ALA A 228 15.88 15.15 -10.12
CA ALA A 228 16.90 16.01 -10.71
C ALA A 228 16.28 17.29 -11.31
N SER A 229 15.06 17.18 -11.85
CA SER A 229 14.30 18.28 -12.45
C SER A 229 13.51 19.09 -11.42
N VAL A 230 12.97 18.41 -10.41
CA VAL A 230 12.15 18.96 -9.33
C VAL A 230 12.87 18.70 -8.01
N GLY A 231 13.91 19.49 -7.74
CA GLY A 231 14.71 19.37 -6.51
C GLY A 231 13.91 19.49 -5.22
N ALA A 232 12.73 20.13 -5.26
CA ALA A 232 11.80 20.24 -4.13
C ALA A 232 11.27 18.88 -3.63
N ALA A 233 11.32 17.82 -4.46
CA ALA A 233 10.89 16.49 -4.08
C ALA A 233 11.99 15.62 -3.43
N LYS A 234 13.26 15.98 -3.65
CA LYS A 234 14.44 15.15 -3.32
C LYS A 234 14.58 14.81 -1.84
N GLY A 235 14.09 15.68 -0.94
CA GLY A 235 14.10 15.45 0.50
C GLY A 235 12.98 14.53 1.00
N TYR A 236 12.04 14.16 0.13
CA TYR A 236 10.79 13.47 0.52
C TYR A 236 10.61 12.17 -0.27
N TYR A 237 10.54 12.29 -1.60
CA TYR A 237 10.32 11.18 -2.53
C TYR A 237 11.41 11.12 -3.61
N PRO A 238 12.70 10.98 -3.26
CA PRO A 238 13.77 10.87 -4.24
C PRO A 238 13.60 9.62 -5.11
N SER A 239 14.05 9.71 -6.36
CA SER A 239 14.07 8.59 -7.31
C SER A 239 15.35 7.80 -7.11
N LEU A 240 15.33 6.82 -6.19
CA LEU A 240 16.54 6.09 -5.79
C LEU A 240 16.82 4.93 -6.75
N SER A 241 15.80 4.14 -7.08
CA SER A 241 15.85 3.07 -8.10
C SER A 241 16.19 3.59 -9.49
N GLY A 242 15.79 4.82 -9.81
CA GLY A 242 15.85 5.39 -11.15
C GLY A 242 14.48 5.39 -11.80
N TYR A 243 14.43 5.13 -13.10
CA TYR A 243 13.19 5.17 -13.89
C TYR A 243 12.98 3.93 -14.77
N MET A 244 13.97 3.02 -14.77
CA MET A 244 13.99 1.88 -15.68
C MET A 244 12.87 0.88 -15.32
N ASP A 245 12.64 0.67 -14.03
CA ASP A 245 11.54 -0.15 -13.54
C ASP A 245 10.17 0.47 -13.84
N GLU A 246 10.00 1.79 -13.74
CA GLU A 246 8.74 2.48 -14.07
C GLU A 246 8.43 2.40 -15.57
N LEU A 247 9.43 2.48 -16.45
CA LEU A 247 9.21 2.32 -17.89
C LEU A 247 8.77 0.88 -18.23
N LEU A 248 9.42 -0.14 -17.65
CA LEU A 248 8.99 -1.53 -17.82
C LEU A 248 7.58 -1.76 -17.23
N TRP A 249 7.32 -1.22 -16.05
CA TRP A 249 6.04 -1.29 -15.35
C TRP A 249 4.90 -0.66 -16.15
N ALA A 250 5.10 0.56 -16.65
CA ALA A 250 4.13 1.26 -17.47
C ALA A 250 3.84 0.53 -18.78
N ALA A 251 4.87 0.00 -19.44
CA ALA A 251 4.71 -0.78 -20.66
C ALA A 251 3.85 -2.04 -20.42
N LEU A 252 4.07 -2.78 -19.34
CA LEU A 252 3.26 -3.96 -19.03
C LEU A 252 1.79 -3.60 -18.70
N TRP A 253 1.55 -2.49 -17.99
CA TRP A 253 0.20 -2.00 -17.74
C TRP A 253 -0.52 -1.54 -19.01
N LEU A 254 0.18 -0.81 -19.88
CA LEU A 254 -0.34 -0.39 -21.18
C LEU A 254 -0.65 -1.60 -22.06
N TYR A 255 0.21 -2.62 -22.08
CA TYR A 255 -0.09 -3.87 -22.77
C TYR A 255 -1.36 -4.53 -22.22
N LYS A 256 -1.46 -4.71 -20.89
CA LYS A 256 -2.66 -5.30 -20.26
C LYS A 256 -3.92 -4.47 -20.54
N ALA A 257 -3.78 -3.15 -20.71
CA ALA A 257 -4.88 -2.24 -20.97
C ALA A 257 -5.30 -2.14 -22.45
N THR A 258 -4.41 -2.45 -23.41
CA THR A 258 -4.65 -2.19 -24.83
C THR A 258 -4.55 -3.44 -25.72
N ASP A 259 -3.92 -4.52 -25.25
CA ASP A 259 -3.48 -5.67 -26.08
C ASP A 259 -2.53 -5.26 -27.23
N ASN A 260 -1.92 -4.06 -27.16
CA ASN A 260 -0.99 -3.57 -28.16
C ASN A 260 0.41 -4.17 -27.93
N SER A 261 0.83 -5.03 -28.85
CA SER A 261 2.11 -5.74 -28.77
C SER A 261 3.34 -4.84 -28.76
N HIS A 262 3.23 -3.57 -29.19
CA HIS A 262 4.29 -2.58 -29.06
C HIS A 262 4.82 -2.47 -27.63
N TYR A 263 3.92 -2.37 -26.64
CA TYR A 263 4.30 -2.21 -25.24
C TYR A 263 4.89 -3.48 -24.64
N LEU A 264 4.33 -4.65 -24.99
CA LEU A 264 4.93 -5.93 -24.58
C LEU A 264 6.34 -6.06 -25.15
N ASN A 265 6.52 -5.81 -26.44
CA ASN A 265 7.83 -5.85 -27.09
C ASN A 265 8.82 -4.87 -26.44
N TYR A 266 8.38 -3.67 -26.09
CA TYR A 266 9.20 -2.71 -25.36
C TYR A 266 9.69 -3.28 -24.02
N ALA A 267 8.80 -3.83 -23.21
CA ALA A 267 9.16 -4.39 -21.90
C ALA A 267 10.21 -5.52 -22.04
N LEU A 268 10.05 -6.36 -23.05
CA LEU A 268 10.92 -7.52 -23.26
C LEU A 268 12.27 -7.16 -23.86
N GLN A 269 12.30 -6.28 -24.87
CA GLN A 269 13.54 -5.84 -25.50
C GLN A 269 14.43 -5.07 -24.51
N ASN A 270 13.81 -4.36 -23.56
CA ASN A 270 14.54 -3.64 -22.51
C ASN A 270 14.73 -4.47 -21.23
N ALA A 271 14.20 -5.70 -21.14
CA ALA A 271 14.19 -6.49 -19.91
C ALA A 271 15.58 -6.65 -19.27
N GLN A 272 16.60 -6.92 -20.09
CA GLN A 272 17.97 -7.11 -19.61
C GLN A 272 18.61 -5.79 -19.19
N SER A 273 18.56 -4.78 -20.07
CA SER A 273 19.24 -3.49 -19.90
C SER A 273 18.62 -2.66 -18.78
N PHE A 274 17.32 -2.81 -18.56
CA PHE A 274 16.57 -2.05 -17.55
C PHE A 274 16.41 -2.81 -16.23
N GLY A 275 17.12 -3.92 -16.03
CA GLY A 275 17.09 -4.61 -14.74
C GLY A 275 15.95 -5.63 -14.56
N GLY A 276 14.96 -5.63 -15.46
CA GLY A 276 13.75 -6.47 -15.38
C GLY A 276 14.02 -7.96 -15.15
N ILE A 277 14.98 -8.54 -15.88
CA ILE A 277 15.38 -9.95 -15.77
C ILE A 277 16.74 -10.17 -15.11
N THR A 278 17.42 -9.11 -14.67
CA THR A 278 18.73 -9.22 -14.01
C THR A 278 18.63 -9.01 -12.50
N TRP A 279 17.82 -8.06 -12.05
CA TRP A 279 17.71 -7.69 -10.64
C TRP A 279 16.78 -8.65 -9.89
N ALA A 280 17.35 -9.37 -8.93
CA ALA A 280 16.61 -10.14 -7.95
C ALA A 280 16.41 -9.27 -6.70
N ILE A 281 15.18 -8.86 -6.42
CA ILE A 281 14.88 -7.87 -5.38
C ILE A 281 14.02 -8.45 -4.26
N SER A 282 14.06 -7.82 -3.09
CA SER A 282 13.27 -8.16 -1.90
C SER A 282 12.44 -6.96 -1.40
N GLU A 283 12.15 -6.01 -2.27
CA GLU A 283 11.44 -4.76 -1.97
C GLU A 283 10.47 -4.42 -3.13
N PHE A 284 9.28 -3.93 -2.77
CA PHE A 284 8.28 -3.37 -3.69
C PHE A 284 7.65 -2.15 -3.05
N SER A 285 7.72 -0.98 -3.71
CA SER A 285 7.34 0.31 -3.12
C SER A 285 7.00 1.33 -4.19
N TRP A 286 6.61 2.53 -3.74
CA TRP A 286 6.42 3.69 -4.63
C TRP A 286 7.68 4.11 -5.38
N ASP A 287 8.87 3.70 -4.95
CA ASP A 287 10.15 3.94 -5.64
C ASP A 287 10.53 2.74 -6.50
N VAL A 288 10.35 1.51 -6.01
CA VAL A 288 10.89 0.30 -6.66
C VAL A 288 9.80 -0.64 -7.17
N LYS A 289 9.72 -0.84 -8.49
CA LYS A 289 8.63 -1.60 -9.16
C LYS A 289 9.02 -3.00 -9.60
N TYR A 290 10.30 -3.38 -9.54
CA TYR A 290 10.80 -4.66 -10.07
C TYR A 290 10.00 -5.88 -9.65
N ALA A 291 9.71 -6.06 -8.35
CA ALA A 291 8.95 -7.23 -7.91
C ALA A 291 7.52 -7.25 -8.49
N GLY A 292 6.84 -6.10 -8.52
CA GLY A 292 5.51 -5.97 -9.10
C GLY A 292 5.50 -6.22 -10.61
N LEU A 293 6.42 -5.61 -11.35
CA LEU A 293 6.50 -5.78 -12.81
C LEU A 293 6.93 -7.20 -13.21
N GLN A 294 7.80 -7.86 -12.43
CA GLN A 294 8.25 -9.22 -12.69
C GLN A 294 7.12 -10.24 -12.51
N LEU A 295 6.31 -10.06 -11.46
CA LEU A 295 5.11 -10.88 -11.24
C LEU A 295 4.01 -10.55 -12.25
N LEU A 296 3.80 -9.27 -12.58
CA LEU A 296 2.85 -8.89 -13.62
C LEU A 296 3.20 -9.55 -14.95
N ALA A 297 4.47 -9.47 -15.38
CA ALA A 297 4.95 -10.11 -16.60
C ALA A 297 4.77 -11.64 -16.57
N SER A 298 5.03 -12.29 -15.44
CA SER A 298 4.92 -13.76 -15.34
C SER A 298 3.48 -14.28 -15.45
N THR A 299 2.49 -13.44 -15.18
CA THR A 299 1.06 -13.80 -15.30
C THR A 299 0.46 -13.54 -16.69
N LEU A 300 1.22 -12.91 -17.61
CA LEU A 300 0.73 -12.63 -18.95
C LEU A 300 0.60 -13.93 -19.76
N SER A 301 -0.60 -14.16 -20.32
CA SER A 301 -0.83 -15.21 -21.30
C SER A 301 -0.54 -14.69 -22.71
N ILE A 302 0.42 -15.30 -23.42
CA ILE A 302 0.75 -14.94 -24.81
C ILE A 302 0.09 -15.93 -25.78
N ARG A 303 -0.49 -15.40 -26.87
CA ARG A 303 -1.10 -16.21 -27.94
C ARG A 303 -0.02 -16.77 -28.88
N GLN A 304 -0.09 -18.08 -29.12
CA GLN A 304 0.89 -18.85 -29.92
C GLN A 304 1.16 -18.27 -31.32
N GLY A 305 2.44 -18.13 -31.71
CA GLY A 305 2.91 -17.48 -32.94
C GLY A 305 4.43 -17.66 -33.25
N LYS A 306 4.91 -17.18 -34.40
CA LYS A 306 6.33 -17.25 -34.80
C LYS A 306 7.17 -16.18 -34.09
N GLY A 307 8.31 -16.57 -33.49
CA GLY A 307 9.19 -15.69 -32.69
C GLY A 307 9.09 -15.91 -31.17
N GLU A 308 8.31 -16.90 -30.73
CA GLU A 308 7.94 -17.10 -29.34
C GLU A 308 8.99 -17.72 -28.43
N GLU A 309 10.01 -18.39 -28.96
CA GLU A 309 10.96 -19.09 -28.10
C GLU A 309 11.81 -18.13 -27.26
N GLU A 310 12.27 -17.02 -27.87
CA GLU A 310 13.04 -15.98 -27.18
C GLU A 310 12.15 -15.18 -26.21
N LEU A 311 10.94 -14.84 -26.66
CA LEU A 311 9.91 -14.19 -25.87
C LEU A 311 9.55 -15.00 -24.60
N SER A 312 9.30 -16.30 -24.78
CA SER A 312 8.99 -17.21 -23.69
C SER A 312 10.16 -17.36 -22.72
N LYS A 313 11.41 -17.30 -23.20
CA LYS A 313 12.60 -17.32 -22.33
C LYS A 313 12.66 -16.07 -21.45
N ILE A 314 12.48 -14.88 -22.02
CA ILE A 314 12.50 -13.61 -21.25
C ILE A 314 11.37 -13.59 -20.20
N LEU A 315 10.15 -14.01 -20.56
CA LEU A 315 9.07 -14.13 -19.58
C LEU A 315 9.36 -15.14 -18.47
N GLN A 316 9.99 -16.26 -18.81
CA GLN A 316 10.42 -17.24 -17.81
C GLN A 316 11.49 -16.64 -16.87
N GLU A 317 12.38 -15.80 -17.37
CA GLU A 317 13.35 -15.07 -16.54
C GLU A 317 12.67 -14.03 -15.64
N TYR A 318 11.68 -13.29 -16.14
CA TYR A 318 10.85 -12.41 -15.32
C TYR A 318 10.20 -13.19 -14.18
N ARG A 319 9.61 -14.35 -14.50
CA ARG A 319 9.03 -15.25 -13.51
C ARG A 319 10.04 -15.68 -12.47
N LEU A 320 11.27 -16.06 -12.86
CA LEU A 320 12.31 -16.44 -11.90
C LEU A 320 12.65 -15.29 -10.94
N LYS A 321 12.64 -14.04 -11.40
CA LYS A 321 12.88 -12.88 -10.53
C LYS A 321 11.68 -12.55 -9.64
N GLY A 322 10.46 -12.67 -10.16
CA GLY A 322 9.24 -12.54 -9.37
C GLY A 322 9.17 -13.61 -8.27
N GLU A 323 9.47 -14.87 -8.61
CA GLU A 323 9.52 -15.96 -7.65
C GLU A 323 10.63 -15.74 -6.62
N HIS A 324 11.78 -15.16 -6.99
CA HIS A 324 12.80 -14.78 -6.01
C HIS A 324 12.24 -13.84 -4.92
N TYR A 325 11.41 -12.86 -5.28
CA TYR A 325 10.76 -11.96 -4.31
C TYR A 325 9.77 -12.71 -3.40
N ILE A 326 8.92 -13.56 -3.98
CA ILE A 326 7.96 -14.40 -3.23
C ILE A 326 8.70 -15.30 -2.23
N CYS A 327 9.76 -15.95 -2.70
CA CYS A 327 10.62 -16.80 -1.89
C CYS A 327 11.39 -16.00 -0.82
N ALA A 328 11.83 -14.77 -1.11
CA ALA A 328 12.46 -13.89 -0.12
C ALA A 328 11.51 -13.54 1.02
N CYS A 329 10.23 -13.28 0.72
CA CYS A 329 9.20 -13.02 1.71
C CYS A 329 8.92 -14.24 2.59
N LEU A 330 9.04 -15.45 2.03
CA LEU A 330 8.83 -16.73 2.72
C LEU A 330 10.09 -17.28 3.40
N ASN A 331 11.23 -16.60 3.30
CA ASN A 331 12.52 -17.07 3.79
C ASN A 331 12.97 -18.40 3.14
N GLN A 332 12.73 -18.53 1.83
CA GLN A 332 13.03 -19.71 1.02
C GLN A 332 14.17 -19.50 0.01
N ASN A 333 14.83 -18.33 0.02
CA ASN A 333 16.11 -18.12 -0.67
C ASN A 333 17.29 -18.52 0.22
N ASN A 334 18.46 -18.79 -0.36
CA ASN A 334 19.65 -19.15 0.40
C ASN A 334 20.29 -17.97 1.13
N LYS A 335 20.25 -16.77 0.53
CA LYS A 335 20.99 -15.60 1.04
C LYS A 335 20.11 -14.36 1.22
N THR A 336 19.35 -13.97 0.20
CA THR A 336 18.59 -12.72 0.16
C THR A 336 17.13 -12.96 0.54
N ASN A 337 16.85 -12.89 1.84
CA ASN A 337 15.48 -12.98 2.38
C ASN A 337 15.10 -11.69 3.11
N VAL A 338 13.79 -11.41 3.14
CA VAL A 338 13.26 -10.29 3.92
C VAL A 338 13.38 -10.60 5.41
N ARG A 339 13.83 -9.61 6.21
CA ARG A 339 13.94 -9.78 7.66
C ARG A 339 12.55 -9.84 8.29
N ARG A 340 12.47 -10.42 9.48
CA ARG A 340 11.23 -10.44 10.26
C ARG A 340 11.44 -9.92 11.66
N THR A 341 10.40 -9.31 12.22
CA THR A 341 10.31 -9.05 13.66
C THR A 341 10.12 -10.38 14.42
N PRO A 342 10.37 -10.41 15.74
CA PRO A 342 10.01 -11.56 16.58
C PRO A 342 8.55 -12.03 16.42
N GLY A 343 7.61 -11.12 16.20
CA GLY A 343 6.19 -11.40 15.94
C GLY A 343 5.88 -11.88 14.53
N GLY A 344 6.87 -12.05 13.65
CA GLY A 344 6.70 -12.60 12.30
C GLY A 344 6.34 -11.60 11.20
N LEU A 345 6.30 -10.29 11.50
CA LEU A 345 6.06 -9.23 10.52
C LEU A 345 7.27 -9.08 9.59
N LEU A 346 7.04 -8.96 8.29
CA LEU A 346 8.08 -8.56 7.33
C LEU A 346 8.63 -7.18 7.69
N TYR A 347 9.96 -7.05 7.76
CA TYR A 347 10.62 -5.81 8.17
C TYR A 347 11.73 -5.42 7.19
N ILE A 348 11.44 -4.43 6.34
CA ILE A 348 12.31 -3.99 5.25
C ILE A 348 13.04 -2.71 5.66
N ARG A 349 12.30 -1.69 6.12
CA ARG A 349 12.86 -0.39 6.53
C ARG A 349 12.23 0.11 7.83
N GLN A 350 12.92 1.02 8.52
CA GLN A 350 12.44 1.56 9.80
C GLN A 350 11.30 2.58 9.63
N TRP A 351 11.36 3.44 8.63
CA TRP A 351 10.31 4.42 8.37
C TRP A 351 9.22 3.78 7.52
N ASN A 352 7.99 3.81 8.02
CA ASN A 352 6.80 3.43 7.27
C ASN A 352 6.92 2.01 6.71
N ASN A 353 7.29 1.05 7.58
CA ASN A 353 7.50 -0.33 7.19
C ASN A 353 6.22 -0.98 6.62
N MET A 354 5.06 -0.53 7.07
CA MET A 354 3.77 -1.08 6.64
C MET A 354 3.46 -0.89 5.15
N GLN A 355 4.12 0.03 4.45
CA GLN A 355 4.04 0.07 2.98
C GLN A 355 4.55 -1.23 2.35
N TYR A 356 5.67 -1.75 2.85
CA TYR A 356 6.30 -2.96 2.29
C TYR A 356 5.52 -4.20 2.69
N VAL A 357 4.97 -4.22 3.91
CA VAL A 357 4.13 -5.32 4.40
C VAL A 357 2.86 -5.45 3.57
N SER A 358 2.12 -4.35 3.39
CA SER A 358 0.87 -4.35 2.62
C SER A 358 1.11 -4.67 1.14
N ASN A 359 2.14 -4.08 0.54
CA ASN A 359 2.57 -4.38 -0.83
C ASN A 359 2.97 -5.86 -1.01
N ALA A 360 3.76 -6.41 -0.09
CA ALA A 360 4.18 -7.81 -0.14
C ALA A 360 2.98 -8.75 0.03
N ALA A 361 2.11 -8.48 1.00
CA ALA A 361 0.89 -9.26 1.22
C ALA A 361 0.03 -9.30 -0.05
N PHE A 362 -0.08 -8.17 -0.76
CA PHE A 362 -0.84 -8.08 -2.00
C PHE A 362 -0.23 -8.93 -3.11
N LEU A 363 1.08 -8.76 -3.39
CA LEU A 363 1.77 -9.52 -4.42
C LEU A 363 1.77 -11.03 -4.14
N LEU A 364 1.97 -11.43 -2.88
CA LEU A 364 1.88 -12.83 -2.45
C LEU A 364 0.48 -13.40 -2.73
N MET A 365 -0.57 -12.64 -2.42
CA MET A 365 -1.94 -13.07 -2.58
C MET A 365 -2.33 -13.22 -4.06
N VAL A 366 -1.98 -12.23 -4.90
CA VAL A 366 -2.22 -12.29 -6.36
C VAL A 366 -1.45 -13.45 -6.99
N TYR A 367 -0.18 -13.64 -6.62
CA TYR A 367 0.61 -14.73 -7.19
C TYR A 367 0.16 -16.10 -6.70
N SER A 368 -0.33 -16.20 -5.47
CA SER A 368 -0.95 -17.43 -4.96
C SER A 368 -2.18 -17.82 -5.79
N ASP A 369 -3.06 -16.88 -6.13
CA ASP A 369 -4.21 -17.15 -6.98
C ASP A 369 -3.80 -17.60 -8.37
N HIS A 370 -2.85 -16.90 -8.99
CA HIS A 370 -2.32 -17.28 -10.29
C HIS A 370 -1.76 -18.72 -10.29
N LEU A 371 -1.00 -19.09 -9.27
CA LEU A 371 -0.46 -20.44 -9.13
C LEU A 371 -1.57 -21.48 -8.91
N ARG A 372 -2.63 -21.13 -8.17
CA ARG A 372 -3.80 -22.00 -7.97
C ARG A 372 -4.54 -22.22 -9.30
N GLU A 373 -4.84 -21.16 -10.03
CA GLU A 373 -5.54 -21.21 -11.32
C GLU A 373 -4.77 -21.98 -12.39
N THR A 374 -3.43 -21.86 -12.38
CA THR A 374 -2.56 -22.55 -13.35
C THR A 374 -2.10 -23.93 -12.89
N ASN A 375 -2.48 -24.36 -11.68
CA ASN A 375 -2.04 -25.59 -11.03
C ASN A 375 -0.50 -25.73 -10.98
N GLN A 376 0.17 -24.66 -10.55
CA GLN A 376 1.63 -24.56 -10.48
C GLN A 376 2.11 -24.29 -9.05
N MET A 377 3.43 -24.41 -8.86
CA MET A 377 4.12 -24.08 -7.61
C MET A 377 5.23 -23.07 -7.88
N ALA A 378 5.54 -22.23 -6.89
CA ALA A 378 6.68 -21.32 -6.95
C ALA A 378 7.99 -22.10 -6.74
N ARG A 379 9.00 -21.82 -7.56
CA ARG A 379 10.32 -22.45 -7.46
C ARG A 379 11.26 -21.61 -6.62
N CYS A 380 11.38 -21.93 -5.33
CA CYS A 380 12.40 -21.34 -4.48
C CYS A 380 13.69 -22.16 -4.46
N GLU A 381 14.81 -21.52 -4.07
CA GLU A 381 16.10 -22.19 -4.00
C GLU A 381 16.15 -23.34 -2.99
N ARG A 382 15.42 -23.20 -1.87
CA ARG A 382 15.37 -24.23 -0.82
C ARG A 382 14.38 -25.35 -1.11
N ARG A 383 13.21 -25.02 -1.68
CA ARG A 383 12.15 -25.97 -2.05
C ARG A 383 11.08 -25.32 -2.91
N PHE A 384 10.20 -26.15 -3.47
CA PHE A 384 8.94 -25.67 -4.02
C PHE A 384 7.98 -25.23 -2.92
N VAL A 385 7.23 -24.16 -3.20
CA VAL A 385 6.20 -23.61 -2.32
C VAL A 385 4.88 -23.60 -3.08
N GLY A 386 3.84 -24.18 -2.47
CA GLY A 386 2.50 -24.23 -3.05
C GLY A 386 1.69 -22.95 -2.81
N PRO A 387 0.63 -22.72 -3.60
CA PRO A 387 -0.22 -21.52 -3.50
C PRO A 387 -0.82 -21.33 -2.09
N GLU A 388 -1.25 -22.40 -1.43
CA GLU A 388 -1.85 -22.32 -0.09
C GLU A 388 -0.87 -21.80 0.98
N GLU A 389 0.40 -22.16 0.87
CA GLU A 389 1.41 -21.67 1.81
C GLU A 389 1.71 -20.19 1.60
N ILE A 390 1.79 -19.76 0.34
CA ILE A 390 1.96 -18.34 -0.03
C ILE A 390 0.76 -17.53 0.49
N PHE A 391 -0.46 -18.03 0.29
CA PHE A 391 -1.69 -17.40 0.77
C PHE A 391 -1.72 -17.30 2.29
N ALA A 392 -1.43 -18.40 3.00
CA ALA A 392 -1.43 -18.42 4.46
C ALA A 392 -0.42 -17.41 5.03
N PHE A 393 0.76 -17.28 4.42
CA PHE A 393 1.72 -16.27 4.82
C PHE A 393 1.23 -14.85 4.53
N ALA A 394 0.67 -14.59 3.35
CA ALA A 394 0.07 -13.29 3.02
C ALA A 394 -1.00 -12.89 4.04
N LYS A 395 -1.93 -13.81 4.35
CA LYS A 395 -2.96 -13.61 5.37
C LYS A 395 -2.34 -13.33 6.74
N SER A 396 -1.28 -14.01 7.15
CA SER A 396 -0.61 -13.74 8.44
C SER A 396 -0.13 -12.29 8.59
N GLN A 397 0.30 -11.65 7.50
CA GLN A 397 0.73 -10.25 7.52
C GLN A 397 -0.46 -9.29 7.67
N VAL A 398 -1.59 -9.62 7.05
CA VAL A 398 -2.85 -8.87 7.15
C VAL A 398 -3.44 -9.01 8.55
N ASP A 399 -3.46 -10.22 9.07
CA ASP A 399 -3.88 -10.53 10.44
C ASP A 399 -3.02 -9.76 11.46
N TYR A 400 -1.70 -9.69 11.24
CA TYR A 400 -0.79 -8.89 12.04
C TYR A 400 -1.19 -7.40 12.00
N ILE A 401 -1.47 -6.84 10.81
CA ILE A 401 -1.94 -5.46 10.65
C ILE A 401 -3.22 -5.23 11.46
N LEU A 402 -4.15 -6.18 11.47
CA LEU A 402 -5.46 -6.04 12.12
C LEU A 402 -5.46 -6.30 13.62
N GLY A 403 -4.40 -6.89 14.18
CA GLY A 403 -4.21 -6.97 15.63
C GLY A 403 -3.66 -8.29 16.16
N LEU A 404 -3.49 -9.31 15.31
CA LEU A 404 -2.85 -10.58 15.68
C LEU A 404 -1.32 -10.42 15.71
N ASN A 405 -0.86 -9.59 16.63
CA ASN A 405 0.53 -9.24 16.84
C ASN A 405 0.86 -9.18 18.34
N PRO A 406 2.16 -9.14 18.74
CA PRO A 406 2.55 -9.11 20.15
C PRO A 406 1.97 -7.95 20.98
N MET A 407 1.49 -6.88 20.35
CA MET A 407 0.87 -5.75 21.04
C MET A 407 -0.64 -5.87 21.22
N GLY A 408 -1.27 -6.86 20.56
CA GLY A 408 -2.72 -7.02 20.51
C GLY A 408 -3.42 -5.75 20.03
N MET A 409 -2.84 -5.06 19.04
CA MET A 409 -3.27 -3.73 18.59
C MET A 409 -3.35 -3.70 17.06
N SER A 410 -4.46 -3.22 16.52
CA SER A 410 -4.56 -2.95 15.09
C SER A 410 -3.68 -1.76 14.72
N TYR A 411 -3.00 -1.84 13.58
CA TYR A 411 -2.30 -0.72 12.95
C TYR A 411 -3.17 -0.01 11.89
N LEU A 412 -4.40 -0.48 11.67
CA LEU A 412 -5.42 0.19 10.87
C LEU A 412 -6.25 1.10 11.80
N VAL A 413 -6.13 2.41 11.62
CA VAL A 413 -6.74 3.39 12.54
C VAL A 413 -8.25 3.24 12.58
N GLY A 414 -8.80 3.17 13.79
CA GLY A 414 -10.23 3.01 14.02
C GLY A 414 -10.74 1.57 13.93
N TYR A 415 -9.91 0.58 13.59
CA TYR A 415 -10.31 -0.83 13.52
C TYR A 415 -10.02 -1.57 14.83
N GLY A 416 -10.94 -2.45 15.24
CA GLY A 416 -10.82 -3.23 16.46
C GLY A 416 -10.84 -2.40 17.76
N PRO A 417 -10.66 -3.05 18.93
CA PRO A 417 -10.78 -2.39 20.23
C PRO A 417 -9.58 -1.50 20.59
N LYS A 418 -8.41 -1.75 19.98
CA LYS A 418 -7.15 -1.06 20.28
C LYS A 418 -6.42 -0.71 18.97
N TYR A 419 -6.24 0.59 18.73
CA TYR A 419 -5.61 1.15 17.53
C TYR A 419 -4.90 2.49 17.85
N PRO A 420 -3.99 2.98 16.99
CA PRO A 420 -3.33 4.29 17.15
C PRO A 420 -4.32 5.45 17.20
N ARG A 421 -4.19 6.30 18.23
CA ARG A 421 -5.07 7.46 18.46
C ARG A 421 -4.35 8.78 18.26
N ARG A 422 -3.02 8.80 18.11
CA ARG A 422 -2.18 10.00 18.04
C ARG A 422 -1.32 10.01 16.77
N VAL A 423 -1.95 9.64 15.66
CA VAL A 423 -1.39 9.60 14.28
C VAL A 423 -0.76 10.94 13.90
N HIS A 424 0.41 10.91 13.26
CA HIS A 424 1.09 12.07 12.67
C HIS A 424 0.32 12.55 11.44
N HIS A 425 -0.76 13.31 11.66
CA HIS A 425 -1.60 13.82 10.58
C HIS A 425 -2.24 15.16 10.95
N ARG A 426 -1.98 16.21 10.15
CA ARG A 426 -2.44 17.58 10.44
C ARG A 426 -3.97 17.65 10.54
N GLY A 427 -4.69 17.27 9.49
CA GLY A 427 -6.17 17.31 9.50
C GLY A 427 -6.81 16.50 10.63
N ALA A 428 -6.15 15.45 11.12
CA ALA A 428 -6.66 14.61 12.20
C ALA A 428 -6.39 15.19 13.59
N SER A 429 -5.20 15.79 13.76
CA SER A 429 -4.71 16.25 15.05
C SER A 429 -5.22 17.63 15.47
N LEU A 430 -5.68 18.45 14.53
CA LEU A 430 -6.29 19.76 14.79
C LEU A 430 -7.82 19.68 14.85
N ASP A 431 -8.46 20.60 15.59
CA ASP A 431 -9.92 20.71 15.55
C ASP A 431 -10.39 20.95 14.11
N SER A 432 -11.43 20.24 13.67
CA SER A 432 -11.93 20.36 12.29
C SER A 432 -12.50 21.75 11.99
N TYR A 433 -12.44 22.17 10.72
CA TYR A 433 -12.99 23.44 10.27
C TYR A 433 -14.49 23.58 10.59
N LYS A 434 -15.24 22.48 10.46
CA LYS A 434 -16.67 22.44 10.79
C LYS A 434 -16.95 22.69 12.28
N LYS A 435 -16.08 22.21 13.17
CA LYS A 435 -16.20 22.40 14.62
C LYS A 435 -15.71 23.78 15.07
N LYS A 436 -14.57 24.24 14.51
CA LYS A 436 -13.95 25.51 14.86
C LYS A 436 -13.55 26.25 13.58
N LYS A 437 -14.42 27.16 13.12
CA LYS A 437 -14.24 27.95 11.89
C LYS A 437 -13.16 29.03 11.99
N SER A 438 -12.71 29.36 13.20
CA SER A 438 -11.60 30.31 13.36
C SER A 438 -10.34 29.75 12.71
N PHE A 439 -9.64 30.61 11.99
CA PHE A 439 -8.36 30.31 11.36
C PHE A 439 -7.33 29.82 12.39
N ILE A 440 -6.59 28.76 12.03
CA ILE A 440 -5.43 28.27 12.78
C ILE A 440 -4.16 28.65 12.02
N SER A 441 -3.33 29.50 12.61
CA SER A 441 -2.10 29.98 11.96
C SER A 441 -0.98 28.92 11.96
N CYS A 442 0.03 29.14 11.10
CA CYS A 442 1.15 28.24 10.82
C CYS A 442 1.73 27.52 12.06
N THR A 443 2.21 28.30 13.04
CA THR A 443 2.87 27.76 14.24
C THR A 443 1.91 27.45 15.37
N GLN A 444 0.71 28.04 15.36
CA GLN A 444 -0.29 27.83 16.42
C GLN A 444 -0.70 26.35 16.55
N GLY A 445 -0.67 25.61 15.44
CA GLY A 445 -0.86 24.16 15.42
C GLY A 445 0.16 23.39 16.26
N TYR A 446 1.43 23.80 16.19
CA TYR A 446 2.51 23.20 16.98
C TYR A 446 2.33 23.49 18.47
N ASP A 447 2.05 24.74 18.81
CA ASP A 447 1.90 25.20 20.19
C ASP A 447 0.73 24.52 20.89
N ASN A 448 -0.41 24.43 20.20
CA ASN A 448 -1.65 24.06 20.83
C ASN A 448 -2.05 22.61 20.61
N TRP A 449 -1.76 21.97 19.46
CA TRP A 449 -2.26 20.62 19.15
C TRP A 449 -1.16 19.58 19.03
N PHE A 450 -0.07 19.84 18.31
CA PHE A 450 0.95 18.84 17.95
C PHE A 450 1.55 18.10 19.15
N GLY A 451 1.81 18.81 20.26
CA GLY A 451 2.35 18.23 21.49
C GLY A 451 1.34 17.57 22.42
N ARG A 452 0.02 17.66 22.15
CA ARG A 452 -1.01 17.13 23.07
C ARG A 452 -0.87 15.62 23.30
N LYS A 453 -1.10 15.22 24.55
CA LYS A 453 -1.13 13.80 24.97
C LYS A 453 -2.49 13.15 24.70
N ASN A 454 -3.54 13.95 24.50
CA ASN A 454 -4.86 13.46 24.15
C ASN A 454 -4.89 12.83 22.74
N PRO A 455 -5.84 11.93 22.47
CA PRO A 455 -6.17 11.49 21.12
C PRO A 455 -6.34 12.64 20.12
N ASN A 456 -6.12 12.35 18.84
CA ASN A 456 -6.49 13.23 17.75
C ASN A 456 -8.00 13.52 17.82
N PRO A 457 -8.43 14.80 17.71
CA PRO A 457 -9.84 15.17 17.76
C PRO A 457 -10.67 14.58 16.61
N ASN A 458 -10.04 14.28 15.47
CA ASN A 458 -10.67 13.57 14.37
C ASN A 458 -9.98 12.22 14.16
N THR A 459 -10.73 11.12 14.21
CA THR A 459 -10.20 9.79 13.90
C THR A 459 -9.94 9.66 12.40
N LEU A 460 -8.69 9.34 12.04
CA LEU A 460 -8.28 9.10 10.66
C LEU A 460 -8.62 7.66 10.24
N THR A 461 -9.90 7.33 10.29
CA THR A 461 -10.41 5.96 10.09
C THR A 461 -9.89 5.33 8.80
N GLY A 462 -9.38 4.10 8.90
CA GLY A 462 -8.88 3.32 7.76
C GLY A 462 -7.44 3.58 7.36
N ALA A 463 -6.76 4.52 8.01
CA ALA A 463 -5.36 4.78 7.73
C ALA A 463 -4.46 3.67 8.26
N LEU A 464 -3.64 3.07 7.40
CA LEU A 464 -2.54 2.19 7.83
C LEU A 464 -1.32 3.03 8.21
N VAL A 465 -1.02 3.08 9.51
CA VAL A 465 0.18 3.78 10.01
C VAL A 465 1.46 3.02 9.68
N GLY A 466 2.62 3.67 9.83
CA GLY A 466 3.93 3.09 9.53
C GLY A 466 4.31 1.81 10.27
N GLY A 467 3.68 1.54 11.41
CA GLY A 467 3.77 0.26 12.14
C GLY A 467 4.86 0.19 13.19
N PRO A 468 5.12 -0.99 13.78
CA PRO A 468 6.06 -1.15 14.88
C PRO A 468 7.52 -1.11 14.43
N ASP A 469 8.44 -1.02 15.39
CA ASP A 469 9.87 -1.20 15.15
C ASP A 469 10.23 -2.68 14.90
N ASN A 470 11.52 -2.96 14.66
CA ASN A 470 12.02 -4.31 14.40
C ASN A 470 11.86 -5.31 15.57
N LYS A 471 11.31 -4.88 16.71
CA LYS A 471 11.04 -5.68 17.90
C LYS A 471 9.55 -5.71 18.25
N ASP A 472 8.68 -5.43 17.28
CA ASP A 472 7.23 -5.38 17.45
C ASP A 472 6.74 -4.30 18.42
N ARG A 473 7.55 -3.25 18.70
CA ARG A 473 7.16 -2.17 19.60
C ARG A 473 6.62 -0.97 18.83
N PHE A 474 5.46 -0.52 19.23
CA PHE A 474 4.80 0.66 18.68
C PHE A 474 4.60 1.73 19.76
N ASN A 475 4.94 2.97 19.42
CA ASN A 475 4.75 4.11 20.30
C ASN A 475 3.78 5.13 19.66
N ASP A 476 2.54 5.17 20.14
CA ASP A 476 1.44 6.01 19.65
C ASP A 476 1.63 7.49 20.04
N HIS A 477 2.65 8.09 19.45
CA HIS A 477 3.10 9.44 19.70
C HIS A 477 3.18 10.19 18.37
N ARG A 478 2.46 11.32 18.24
CA ARG A 478 2.41 12.14 17.02
C ARG A 478 3.77 12.59 16.49
N ARG A 479 4.78 12.70 17.35
CA ARG A 479 6.16 13.04 16.96
C ARG A 479 6.93 11.87 16.34
N ASN A 480 6.47 10.64 16.57
CA ASN A 480 7.06 9.43 16.04
C ASN A 480 6.49 9.15 14.64
N TYR A 481 6.75 10.05 13.70
CA TYR A 481 6.22 9.97 12.33
C TYR A 481 6.65 8.66 11.64
N MET A 482 7.84 8.13 11.95
CA MET A 482 8.30 6.84 11.39
C MET A 482 7.31 5.68 11.61
N GLN A 483 6.62 5.67 12.74
CA GLN A 483 5.63 4.64 13.09
C GLN A 483 4.17 5.11 12.94
N THR A 484 3.90 6.39 13.21
CA THR A 484 2.53 6.92 13.35
C THR A 484 2.04 7.71 12.14
N GLU A 485 2.88 7.96 11.14
CA GLU A 485 2.45 8.54 9.88
C GLU A 485 1.77 7.49 9.02
N ALA A 486 0.70 7.88 8.34
CA ALA A 486 0.02 7.05 7.37
C ALA A 486 0.14 7.72 6.00
N CYS A 487 0.38 6.91 4.97
CA CYS A 487 0.45 7.36 3.59
C CYS A 487 -0.62 6.63 2.78
N THR A 488 -1.11 7.27 1.72
CA THR A 488 -2.15 6.69 0.84
C THR A 488 -1.75 5.33 0.26
N TYR A 489 -0.50 5.18 -0.19
CA TYR A 489 0.04 3.95 -0.75
C TYR A 489 0.17 2.78 0.26
N ASN A 490 0.15 3.03 1.58
CA ASN A 490 0.11 1.95 2.58
C ASN A 490 -1.22 1.19 2.53
N THR A 491 -2.30 1.92 2.25
CA THR A 491 -3.66 1.40 2.40
C THR A 491 -4.21 0.86 1.08
N ALA A 492 -3.71 1.38 -0.05
CA ALA A 492 -4.16 1.01 -1.39
C ALA A 492 -4.21 -0.50 -1.67
N PRO A 493 -3.15 -1.30 -1.39
CA PRO A 493 -3.17 -2.73 -1.67
C PRO A 493 -4.16 -3.51 -0.78
N LEU A 494 -4.45 -3.00 0.42
CA LEU A 494 -5.30 -3.69 1.38
C LEU A 494 -6.78 -3.70 0.98
N VAL A 495 -7.22 -2.77 0.12
CA VAL A 495 -8.61 -2.74 -0.36
C VAL A 495 -8.97 -4.06 -1.06
N GLY A 496 -8.11 -4.54 -1.96
CA GLY A 496 -8.34 -5.82 -2.64
C GLY A 496 -8.21 -7.01 -1.69
N ILE A 497 -7.18 -6.99 -0.83
CA ILE A 497 -6.92 -8.07 0.13
C ILE A 497 -8.09 -8.28 1.10
N PHE A 498 -8.60 -7.20 1.70
CA PHE A 498 -9.71 -7.30 2.65
C PHE A 498 -10.99 -7.79 1.98
N ALA A 499 -11.25 -7.39 0.74
CA ALA A 499 -12.39 -7.90 -0.01
C ALA A 499 -12.30 -9.41 -0.25
N LYS A 500 -11.14 -9.91 -0.70
CA LYS A 500 -10.91 -11.34 -0.89
C LYS A 500 -11.06 -12.12 0.42
N LEU A 501 -10.42 -11.67 1.50
CA LEU A 501 -10.50 -12.37 2.78
C LEU A 501 -11.93 -12.39 3.34
N HIS A 502 -12.68 -11.30 3.17
CA HIS A 502 -14.10 -11.26 3.52
C HIS A 502 -14.93 -12.26 2.69
N ALA A 503 -14.69 -12.35 1.39
CA ALA A 503 -15.40 -13.29 0.52
C ALA A 503 -15.17 -14.75 0.97
N LEU A 504 -13.92 -15.10 1.31
CA LEU A 504 -13.58 -16.44 1.80
C LEU A 504 -14.27 -16.79 3.13
N GLU A 505 -14.31 -15.85 4.09
CA GLU A 505 -15.01 -16.09 5.37
C GLU A 505 -16.53 -16.28 5.16
N ARG A 506 -17.13 -15.50 4.27
CA ARG A 506 -18.55 -15.65 3.93
C ARG A 506 -18.84 -17.00 3.27
N ASP A 507 -17.98 -17.45 2.38
CA ASP A 507 -18.18 -18.72 1.67
C ASP A 507 -18.03 -19.91 2.64
N THR A 508 -17.11 -19.85 3.62
CA THR A 508 -17.03 -20.85 4.69
C THR A 508 -18.27 -20.88 5.58
N ASP A 509 -18.84 -19.71 5.93
CA ASP A 509 -20.09 -19.65 6.72
C ASP A 509 -21.28 -20.26 5.96
N ILE A 510 -21.34 -20.08 4.63
CA ILE A 510 -22.38 -20.67 3.78
C ILE A 510 -22.23 -22.19 3.73
N GLU A 511 -21.02 -22.72 3.49
CA GLU A 511 -20.78 -24.17 3.45
C GLU A 511 -21.15 -24.84 4.78
N ASP A 512 -20.74 -24.26 5.91
CA ASP A 512 -21.09 -24.75 7.23
C ASP A 512 -22.62 -24.73 7.43
N SER A 513 -23.29 -23.64 7.07
CA SER A 513 -24.75 -23.54 7.19
C SER A 513 -25.50 -24.58 6.34
N GLN A 514 -24.99 -24.91 5.15
CA GLN A 514 -25.54 -25.94 4.28
C GLN A 514 -25.31 -27.35 4.85
N LEU A 515 -24.13 -27.64 5.37
CA LEU A 515 -23.82 -28.90 6.08
C LEU A 515 -24.69 -29.11 7.31
N PHE A 516 -24.99 -28.05 8.08
CA PHE A 516 -25.91 -28.11 9.22
C PHE A 516 -27.37 -28.31 8.79
N SER A 517 -27.77 -27.79 7.62
CA SER A 517 -29.12 -27.97 7.09
C SER A 517 -29.35 -29.34 6.43
N ALA A 518 -28.31 -29.96 5.89
CA ALA A 518 -28.38 -31.29 5.27
C ALA A 518 -28.35 -32.46 6.27
N ASN A 519 -27.94 -32.19 7.53
CA ASN A 519 -27.91 -33.16 8.63
C ASN A 519 -29.14 -33.06 9.57
N LYS A 520 -30.20 -32.37 9.14
CA LYS A 520 -31.54 -32.37 9.76
C LYS A 520 -32.53 -32.95 8.77
#